data_AF-A0A358V1N3-F1
#
_entry.id   AF-A0A358V1N3-F1
#
_cell.length_a   1.000
_cell.length_b   1.000
_cell.length_c   1.000
_cell.angle_alpha   90.00
_cell.angle_beta   90.00
_cell.angle_gamma   90.00
#
_symmetry.space_group_name_H-M   'P 1'
#
loop_
_entity.id
_entity.type
_entity.pdbx_description
1 polymer ?
#
loop_
_entity_poly.entity_id
_entity_poly.type
_entity_poly.pdbx_seq_one_letter_code
_entity_poly.pdbx_strand_id
1 'polypeptide(L)'
;RMVDDLALGIKIHGIETVREADGLALSSRNLYLSDAERKTAPNLYKGLKLGEAAAQNSTAGVVIETARQYIESSGLMIDYVDLRRISDLSAVDYQKKLDAKEQYLLASAVFCGSVRLIDNVKIF
;
A
#
# COMPACT_ATOMS: atom_id res chain seq x y z
N ARG A 1 2.92 -18.64 7.28
CA ARG A 1 4.27 -19.03 6.81
C ARG A 1 5.21 -19.43 7.95
N MET A 2 5.85 -18.56 8.75
CA MET A 2 6.72 -19.07 9.85
C MET A 2 6.05 -20.11 10.80
N VAL A 3 4.81 -19.84 11.22
CA VAL A 3 4.07 -20.71 12.15
C VAL A 3 3.75 -22.08 11.55
N ASP A 4 3.35 -22.10 10.28
CA ASP A 4 2.98 -23.31 9.57
C ASP A 4 4.24 -24.13 9.24
N ASP A 5 5.27 -23.47 8.71
CA ASP A 5 6.54 -24.10 8.30
C ASP A 5 7.28 -24.74 9.48
N LEU A 6 7.11 -24.19 10.69
CA LEU A 6 7.72 -24.69 11.93
C LEU A 6 6.75 -25.49 12.82
N ALA A 7 5.53 -25.76 12.35
CA ALA A 7 4.51 -26.53 13.07
C ALA A 7 4.25 -26.05 14.52
N LEU A 8 4.21 -24.73 14.76
CA LEU A 8 4.18 -24.16 16.12
C LEU A 8 2.83 -24.29 16.83
N GLY A 9 1.76 -24.73 16.14
CA GLY A 9 0.42 -24.88 16.74
C GLY A 9 -0.25 -23.56 17.14
N ILE A 10 0.22 -22.42 16.60
CA ILE A 10 -0.29 -21.07 16.90
C ILE A 10 -1.30 -20.66 15.82
N LYS A 11 -2.37 -19.95 16.20
CA LYS A 11 -3.31 -19.36 15.25
C LYS A 11 -2.97 -17.89 15.02
N ILE A 12 -2.70 -17.51 13.76
CA ILE A 12 -2.48 -16.11 13.38
C ILE A 12 -3.82 -15.45 13.04
N HIS A 13 -4.10 -14.33 13.68
CA HIS A 13 -5.25 -13.49 13.40
C HIS A 13 -4.79 -12.18 12.78
N GLY A 14 -5.10 -11.97 11.50
CA GLY A 14 -4.91 -10.67 10.85
C GLY A 14 -5.99 -9.69 11.30
N ILE A 15 -5.58 -8.46 11.60
CA ILE A 15 -6.49 -7.35 11.92
C ILE A 15 -6.32 -6.24 10.89
N GLU A 16 -7.37 -5.47 10.68
CA GLU A 16 -7.34 -4.36 9.73
C GLU A 16 -6.46 -3.20 10.24
N THR A 17 -5.82 -2.51 9.29
CA THR A 17 -5.00 -1.34 9.59
C THR A 17 -5.87 -0.23 10.16
N VAL A 18 -5.57 0.20 11.39
CA VAL A 18 -6.23 1.35 12.00
C VAL A 18 -5.62 2.64 11.44
N ARG A 19 -6.48 3.61 11.15
CA ARG A 19 -6.13 4.87 10.49
C ARG A 19 -6.59 6.05 11.32
N GLU A 20 -5.88 7.16 11.19
CA GLU A 20 -6.33 8.47 11.67
C GLU A 20 -7.50 9.00 10.83
N ALA A 21 -8.17 10.05 11.31
CA ALA A 21 -9.35 10.61 10.65
C ALA A 21 -9.11 11.09 9.20
N ASP A 22 -7.86 11.43 8.86
CA ASP A 22 -7.44 11.84 7.52
C ASP A 22 -6.93 10.68 6.65
N GLY A 23 -6.95 9.45 7.17
CA GLY A 23 -6.59 8.22 6.45
C GLY A 23 -5.15 7.76 6.62
N LEU A 24 -4.27 8.54 7.29
CA LEU A 24 -2.91 8.11 7.59
C LEU A 24 -2.93 6.85 8.47
N ALA A 25 -2.18 5.82 8.08
CA ALA A 25 -2.04 4.62 8.91
C ALA A 25 -1.38 4.97 10.26
N LEU A 26 -1.96 4.47 11.36
CA LEU A 26 -1.40 4.70 12.69
C LEU A 26 -0.03 4.02 12.80
N SER A 27 0.97 4.79 13.18
CA SER A 27 2.35 4.34 13.34
C SER A 27 3.07 5.21 14.34
N SER A 28 3.87 4.61 15.22
CA SER A 28 4.75 5.37 16.13
C SER A 28 5.72 6.29 15.38
N ARG A 29 6.05 5.97 14.13
CA ARG A 29 6.89 6.80 13.26
C ARG A 29 6.24 8.14 12.90
N ASN A 30 4.91 8.26 12.99
CA ASN A 30 4.22 9.51 12.71
C ASN A 30 4.63 10.63 13.70
N LEU A 31 5.13 10.25 14.89
CA LEU A 31 5.67 11.20 15.88
C LEU A 31 6.93 11.95 15.41
N TYR A 32 7.60 11.45 14.38
CA TYR A 32 8.81 12.06 13.82
C TYR A 32 8.51 13.01 12.65
N LEU A 33 7.25 13.11 12.23
CA LEU A 33 6.84 14.05 11.20
C LEU A 33 6.74 15.46 11.80
N SER A 34 7.32 16.44 11.14
CA SER A 34 7.00 17.85 11.36
C SER A 34 5.54 18.15 11.00
N ASP A 35 5.01 19.29 11.43
CA ASP A 35 3.64 19.71 11.11
C ASP A 35 3.37 19.77 9.59
N ALA A 36 4.38 20.15 8.79
CA ALA A 36 4.27 20.19 7.33
C ALA A 36 4.25 18.78 6.73
N GLU A 37 5.17 17.91 7.16
CA GLU A 37 5.23 16.51 6.71
C GLU A 37 3.96 15.75 7.12
N ARG A 38 3.45 16.00 8.33
CA ARG A 38 2.20 15.39 8.81
C ARG A 38 1.01 15.75 7.93
N LYS A 39 0.94 16.98 7.39
CA LYS A 39 -0.12 17.38 6.45
C LYS A 39 0.01 16.69 5.08
N THR A 40 1.23 16.33 4.68
CA THR A 40 1.52 15.65 3.41
C THR A 40 1.33 14.13 3.50
N ALA A 41 1.67 13.51 4.65
CA ALA A 41 1.67 12.07 4.84
C ALA A 41 0.37 11.32 4.42
N PRO A 42 -0.86 11.85 4.64
CA PRO A 42 -2.09 11.19 4.20
C PRO A 42 -2.19 10.98 2.67
N ASN A 43 -1.40 11.70 1.87
CA ASN A 43 -1.42 11.54 0.42
C ASN A 43 -0.89 10.17 -0.05
N LEU A 44 -0.11 9.46 0.79
CA LEU A 44 0.23 8.05 0.55
C LEU A 44 -1.03 7.19 0.41
N TYR A 45 -1.91 7.25 1.42
CA TYR A 45 -3.14 6.47 1.42
C TYR A 45 -4.09 6.90 0.29
N LYS A 46 -4.21 8.21 0.03
CA LYS A 46 -5.02 8.71 -1.09
C LYS A 46 -4.53 8.18 -2.44
N GLY A 47 -3.22 8.16 -2.67
CA GLY A 47 -2.64 7.58 -3.89
C GLY A 47 -2.96 6.11 -4.04
N LEU A 48 -2.83 5.33 -2.96
CA LEU A 48 -3.22 3.92 -2.94
C LEU A 48 -4.71 3.72 -3.25
N LYS A 49 -5.60 4.54 -2.66
CA LYS A 49 -7.04 4.52 -2.95
C LYS A 49 -7.38 4.87 -4.40
N LEU A 50 -6.61 5.76 -5.02
CA LEU A 50 -6.77 6.07 -6.44
C LEU A 50 -6.33 4.90 -7.33
N GLY A 51 -5.23 4.23 -7.00
CA GLY A 51 -4.83 2.99 -7.66
C GLY A 51 -5.89 1.89 -7.53
N GLU A 52 -6.42 1.68 -6.33
CA GLU A 52 -7.54 0.75 -6.09
C GLU A 52 -8.78 1.10 -6.93
N ALA A 53 -9.17 2.38 -6.99
CA ALA A 53 -10.30 2.82 -7.79
C ALA A 53 -10.08 2.61 -9.30
N ALA A 54 -8.82 2.70 -9.75
CA ALA A 54 -8.45 2.44 -11.13
C ALA A 54 -8.39 0.95 -11.49
N ALA A 55 -8.51 0.03 -10.52
CA ALA A 55 -8.31 -1.41 -10.76
C ALA A 55 -9.35 -2.05 -11.68
N GLN A 56 -10.58 -1.53 -11.68
CA GLN A 56 -11.66 -2.14 -12.43
C GLN A 56 -11.37 -2.08 -13.93
N ASN A 57 -11.34 -3.27 -14.56
CA ASN A 57 -11.05 -3.44 -15.98
C ASN A 57 -9.67 -2.95 -16.45
N SER A 58 -8.73 -2.74 -15.53
CA SER A 58 -7.39 -2.22 -15.83
C SER A 58 -6.30 -3.28 -15.75
N THR A 59 -5.11 -2.93 -16.26
CA THR A 59 -3.89 -3.71 -16.07
C THR A 59 -3.23 -3.36 -14.73
N ALA A 60 -2.37 -4.25 -14.24
CA ALA A 60 -1.55 -3.98 -13.05
C ALA A 60 -0.76 -2.67 -13.19
N GLY A 61 -0.20 -2.40 -14.38
CA GLY A 61 0.55 -1.18 -14.65
C GLY A 61 -0.28 0.09 -14.52
N VAL A 62 -1.53 0.10 -15.00
CA VAL A 62 -2.41 1.27 -14.84
C VAL A 62 -2.68 1.56 -13.35
N VAL A 63 -2.90 0.53 -12.54
CA VAL A 63 -3.11 0.66 -11.09
C VAL A 63 -1.87 1.23 -10.40
N ILE A 64 -0.69 0.67 -10.68
CA ILE A 64 0.59 1.09 -10.10
C ILE A 64 0.89 2.54 -10.48
N GLU A 65 0.76 2.90 -11.76
CA GLU A 65 1.11 4.24 -12.24
C GLU A 65 0.12 5.30 -11.76
N THR A 66 -1.16 4.96 -11.64
CA THR A 66 -2.16 5.88 -11.06
C THR A 66 -1.79 6.27 -9.62
N ALA A 67 -1.40 5.28 -8.81
CA ALA A 67 -0.96 5.53 -7.45
C ALA A 67 0.37 6.29 -7.42
N ARG A 68 1.35 5.86 -8.22
CA ARG A 68 2.69 6.47 -8.30
C ARG A 68 2.61 7.95 -8.66
N GLN A 69 1.92 8.30 -9.73
CA GLN A 69 1.80 9.68 -10.21
C GLN A 69 1.19 10.60 -9.16
N TYR A 70 0.13 10.15 -8.48
CA TYR A 70 -0.49 10.94 -7.41
C TYR A 70 0.46 11.15 -6.23
N ILE A 71 1.10 10.08 -5.75
CA ILE A 71 2.02 10.13 -4.61
C ILE A 71 3.20 11.07 -4.91
N GLU A 72 3.83 10.94 -6.08
CA GLU A 72 4.92 11.83 -6.52
C GLU A 72 4.46 13.30 -6.57
N SER A 73 3.28 13.56 -7.15
CA SER A 73 2.76 14.93 -7.25
C SER A 73 2.49 15.59 -5.89
N SER A 74 2.34 14.80 -4.84
CA SER A 74 2.12 15.29 -3.47
C SER A 74 3.39 15.71 -2.73
N GLY A 75 4.57 15.49 -3.33
CA GLY A 75 5.87 15.80 -2.72
C GLY A 75 6.44 14.68 -1.83
N LEU A 76 5.82 13.50 -1.83
CA LEU A 76 6.37 12.30 -1.20
C LEU A 76 7.41 11.65 -2.12
N MET A 77 8.56 11.26 -1.58
CA MET A 77 9.60 10.57 -2.34
C MET A 77 9.33 9.06 -2.30
N ILE A 78 9.04 8.47 -3.46
CA ILE A 78 8.71 7.04 -3.55
C ILE A 78 9.97 6.18 -3.38
N ASP A 79 9.89 5.19 -2.49
CA ASP A 79 10.82 4.06 -2.45
C ASP A 79 10.29 2.95 -3.38
N TYR A 80 9.03 2.55 -3.20
CA TYR A 80 8.33 1.70 -4.15
C TYR A 80 6.81 1.93 -4.15
N VAL A 81 6.19 1.57 -5.27
CA VAL A 81 4.76 1.29 -5.42
C VAL A 81 4.68 0.00 -6.21
N ASP A 82 3.98 -1.00 -5.68
CA ASP A 82 3.96 -2.33 -6.27
C ASP A 82 2.64 -3.06 -6.01
N LEU A 83 2.26 -3.94 -6.95
CA LEU A 83 1.04 -4.73 -6.89
C LEU A 83 1.39 -6.22 -6.83
N ARG A 84 0.97 -6.89 -5.75
CA ARG A 84 1.29 -8.28 -5.45
C ARG A 84 0.05 -9.12 -5.25
N ARG A 85 0.14 -10.43 -5.50
CA ARG A 85 -0.92 -11.37 -5.09
C ARG A 85 -0.92 -11.57 -3.58
N ILE A 86 -2.08 -11.52 -2.93
CA ILE A 86 -2.15 -11.69 -1.47
C ILE A 86 -1.76 -13.09 -1.02
N SER A 87 -2.03 -14.11 -1.85
CA SER A 87 -1.77 -15.51 -1.54
C SER A 87 -0.31 -15.83 -1.20
N ASP A 88 0.63 -15.15 -1.86
CA ASP A 88 2.05 -15.49 -1.83
C ASP A 88 3.00 -14.30 -2.03
N LEU A 89 2.48 -13.08 -2.19
CA LEU A 89 3.23 -11.86 -2.51
C LEU A 89 4.01 -11.93 -3.82
N SER A 90 3.65 -12.86 -4.71
CA SER A 90 4.24 -12.94 -6.06
C SER A 90 3.92 -11.70 -6.88
N ALA A 91 4.84 -11.37 -7.80
CA ALA A 91 4.67 -10.25 -8.71
C ALA A 91 3.50 -10.51 -9.67
N VAL A 92 2.78 -9.45 -10.00
CA VAL A 92 1.78 -9.46 -11.07
C VAL A 92 2.44 -8.92 -12.33
N ASP A 93 2.19 -9.57 -13.47
CA ASP A 93 2.64 -9.05 -14.76
C ASP A 93 2.01 -7.67 -15.00
N TYR A 94 2.87 -6.68 -15.21
CA TYR A 94 2.52 -5.28 -15.38
C TYR A 94 1.52 -5.03 -16.51
N GLN A 95 1.59 -5.81 -17.58
CA GLN A 95 0.69 -5.67 -18.74
C GLN A 95 -0.59 -6.49 -18.60
N LYS A 96 -0.66 -7.38 -17.61
CA LYS A 96 -1.81 -8.27 -17.43
C LYS A 96 -2.98 -7.51 -16.80
N LYS A 97 -4.18 -7.73 -17.37
CA LYS A 97 -5.44 -7.29 -16.77
C LYS A 97 -5.67 -8.00 -15.44
N LEU A 98 -6.13 -7.26 -14.43
CA LEU A 98 -6.44 -7.86 -13.13
C LEU A 98 -7.65 -8.79 -13.22
N ASP A 99 -7.54 -9.95 -12.57
CA ASP A 99 -8.65 -10.90 -12.43
C ASP A 99 -9.42 -10.58 -11.15
N ALA A 100 -10.69 -10.20 -11.27
CA ALA A 100 -11.54 -9.90 -10.12
C ALA A 100 -11.82 -11.12 -9.22
N LYS A 101 -11.41 -12.33 -9.63
CA LYS A 101 -11.46 -13.55 -8.79
C LYS A 101 -10.19 -13.76 -7.98
N GLU A 102 -9.11 -13.05 -8.27
CA GLU A 102 -7.87 -13.03 -7.47
C GLU A 102 -7.92 -11.85 -6.47
N GLN A 103 -7.16 -11.96 -5.39
CA GLN A 103 -7.01 -10.91 -4.38
C GLN A 103 -5.61 -10.29 -4.51
N TYR A 104 -5.54 -8.97 -4.64
CA TYR A 104 -4.29 -8.25 -4.81
C TYR A 104 -4.01 -7.28 -3.66
N LEU A 105 -2.74 -6.98 -3.44
CA LEU A 105 -2.24 -6.00 -2.49
C LEU A 105 -1.48 -4.92 -3.25
N LEU A 106 -2.02 -3.70 -3.28
CA LEU A 106 -1.26 -2.53 -3.72
C LEU A 106 -0.55 -1.96 -2.51
N ALA A 107 0.78 -2.02 -2.51
CA ALA A 107 1.61 -1.60 -1.39
C ALA A 107 2.60 -0.52 -1.82
N SER A 108 2.92 0.38 -0.90
CA SER A 108 3.92 1.42 -1.14
C SER A 108 4.72 1.74 0.11
N ALA A 109 5.98 2.13 -0.12
CA ALA A 109 6.80 2.83 0.85
C ALA A 109 7.25 4.16 0.26
N VAL A 110 7.24 5.20 1.08
CA VAL A 110 7.64 6.56 0.71
C VAL A 110 8.43 7.22 1.82
N PHE A 111 9.28 8.16 1.47
CA PHE A 111 9.90 9.09 2.42
C PHE A 111 9.11 10.40 2.45
N CYS A 112 8.75 10.82 3.67
CA CYS A 112 8.24 12.16 3.97
C CYS A 112 9.31 12.85 4.81
N GLY A 113 10.16 13.64 4.14
CA GLY A 113 11.44 14.08 4.69
C GLY A 113 12.33 12.90 5.03
N SER A 114 12.73 12.76 6.30
CA SER A 114 13.55 11.63 6.77
C SER A 114 12.74 10.40 7.21
N VAL A 115 11.42 10.52 7.32
CA VAL A 115 10.56 9.46 7.86
C VAL A 115 10.08 8.55 6.73
N ARG A 116 10.42 7.26 6.81
CA ARG A 116 9.92 6.24 5.88
C ARG A 116 8.57 5.71 6.33
N LEU A 117 7.53 6.03 5.57
CA LEU A 117 6.16 5.57 5.76
C LEU A 117 5.88 4.36 4.86
N ILE A 118 5.02 3.45 5.33
CA ILE A 118 4.53 2.32 4.55
C ILE A 118 3.02 2.25 4.67
N ASP A 119 2.36 1.81 3.62
CA ASP A 119 0.93 1.54 3.63
C ASP A 119 0.56 0.58 2.50
N ASN A 120 -0.64 0.02 2.57
CA ASN A 120 -1.19 -0.87 1.56
C ASN A 120 -2.73 -0.85 1.55
N VAL A 121 -3.30 -1.23 0.41
CA VAL A 121 -4.74 -1.47 0.23
C VAL A 121 -4.97 -2.79 -0.50
N LYS A 122 -6.05 -3.48 -0.14
CA LYS A 122 -6.51 -4.70 -0.83
C LYS A 122 -7.31 -4.31 -2.07
N ILE A 123 -7.19 -5.07 -3.15
CA ILE A 123 -7.90 -4.88 -4.41
C ILE A 123 -8.53 -6.21 -4.84
N PHE A 124 -9.87 -6.17 -5.00
CA PHE A 124 -10.80 -7.30 -5.14
C PHE A 124 -10.76 -8.28 -3.97
#